data_AF-H6SN50-F1
#
_entry.id   AF-H6SN50-F1
#
_cell.length_a   1.000
_cell.length_b   1.000
_cell.length_c   1.000
_cell.angle_alpha   90.00
_cell.angle_beta   90.00
_cell.angle_gamma   90.00
#
_symmetry.space_group_name_H-M   'P 1'
#
loop_
_entity.id
_entity.type
_entity.pdbx_description
1 polymer ?
#
loop_
_entity_poly.entity_id
_entity_poly.type
_entity_poly.pdbx_seq_one_letter_code
_entity_poly.pdbx_strand_id
1 'polypeptide(L)'
;MRAMGHSARVVLRAASDSWIMLRKDGKLVVRRLLRKDDVYAIPESEGLTLSVSNAGALEVYVDGARAPSLSTGGTIRLDPNRLKSGR
;
A
#
# COMPACT_ATOMS: atom_id res chain seq x y z
N MET A 1 -27.76 0.06 -13.85
CA MET A 1 -26.43 0.66 -13.61
C MET A 1 -25.80 -0.12 -12.46
N ARG A 2 -24.85 -1.01 -12.73
CA ARG A 2 -24.25 -1.86 -11.69
C ARG A 2 -23.16 -1.05 -11.00
N ALA A 3 -23.32 -0.74 -9.71
CA ALA A 3 -22.27 -0.12 -8.91
C ALA A 3 -21.05 -1.07 -8.96
N MET A 4 -20.02 -0.65 -9.69
CA MET A 4 -18.81 -1.44 -9.83
C MET A 4 -18.04 -1.33 -8.52
N GLY A 5 -18.03 -2.44 -7.78
CA GLY A 5 -17.31 -2.60 -6.53
C GLY A 5 -15.88 -2.09 -6.66
N HIS A 6 -15.42 -1.44 -5.58
CA HIS A 6 -14.18 -0.70 -5.47
C HIS A 6 -13.02 -1.35 -6.23
N SER A 7 -12.71 -0.81 -7.41
CA SER A 7 -11.40 -1.04 -8.03
C SER A 7 -10.37 -0.64 -7.00
N ALA A 8 -9.47 -1.56 -6.62
CA ALA A 8 -8.47 -1.33 -5.59
C ALA A 8 -7.74 -0.01 -5.88
N ARG A 9 -8.03 1.03 -5.09
CA ARG A 9 -7.47 2.36 -5.32
C ARG A 9 -5.99 2.39 -5.01
N VAL A 10 -5.52 1.53 -4.10
CA VAL A 10 -4.13 1.45 -3.70
C VAL A 10 -3.53 0.13 -4.19
N VAL A 11 -2.40 0.21 -4.88
CA VAL A 11 -1.63 -0.93 -5.37
C VAL A 11 -0.19 -0.79 -4.91
N LEU A 12 0.35 -1.87 -4.34
CA LEU A 12 1.75 -1.97 -3.95
C LEU A 12 2.51 -2.76 -5.02
N ARG A 13 3.68 -2.27 -5.43
CA ARG A 13 4.61 -2.99 -6.29
C ARG A 13 5.98 -3.08 -5.64
N ALA A 14 6.52 -4.28 -5.55
CA ALA A 14 7.85 -4.50 -4.99
C ALA A 14 8.94 -4.28 -6.04
N ALA A 15 9.81 -3.28 -5.84
CA ALA A 15 11.01 -3.08 -6.66
C ALA A 15 12.12 -4.09 -6.32
N SER A 16 12.09 -4.63 -5.09
CA SER A 16 12.92 -5.73 -4.58
C SER A 16 12.16 -6.45 -3.46
N ASP A 17 12.68 -7.58 -2.99
CA ASP A 17 12.06 -8.38 -1.93
C ASP A 17 11.79 -7.55 -0.66
N SER A 18 10.54 -7.58 -0.20
CA SER A 18 10.10 -6.79 0.95
C SER A 18 8.91 -7.44 1.65
N TRP A 19 8.94 -7.43 2.99
CA TRP A 19 7.78 -7.80 3.78
C TRP A 19 6.83 -6.62 3.89
N ILE A 20 5.55 -6.87 3.60
CA ILE A 20 4.46 -5.97 3.91
C ILE A 20 3.67 -6.49 5.11
N MET A 21 3.26 -5.58 5.97
CA MET A 21 2.27 -5.83 7.01
C MET A 21 1.15 -4.79 6.89
N LEU A 22 -0.09 -5.26 6.76
CA LEU A 22 -1.27 -4.41 6.84
C LEU A 22 -1.94 -4.63 8.19
N ARG A 23 -2.28 -3.51 8.86
CA ARG A 23 -3.09 -3.52 10.07
C ARG A 23 -4.33 -2.68 9.89
N LYS A 24 -5.49 -3.20 10.31
CA LYS A 24 -6.75 -2.45 10.44
C LYS A 24 -6.97 -2.16 11.91
N ASP A 25 -7.06 -0.89 12.30
CA ASP A 25 -7.26 -0.48 13.69
C ASP A 25 -6.26 -1.15 14.67
N GLY A 26 -4.99 -1.25 14.25
CA GLY A 26 -3.91 -1.87 15.03
C GLY A 26 -3.84 -3.40 14.97
N LYS A 27 -4.86 -4.10 14.43
CA LYS A 27 -4.86 -5.56 14.28
C LYS A 27 -4.21 -5.98 12.96
N LEU A 28 -3.26 -6.91 13.01
CA LEU A 28 -2.63 -7.48 11.82
C LEU A 28 -3.65 -8.25 10.98
N VAL A 29 -3.83 -7.84 9.73
CA VAL A 29 -4.74 -8.48 8.77
C VAL A 29 -4.00 -9.14 7.61
N VAL A 30 -2.82 -8.61 7.25
CA VAL A 30 -1.98 -9.19 6.20
C VAL A 30 -0.52 -9.13 6.64
N ARG A 31 0.20 -10.24 6.47
CA ARG A 31 1.66 -10.30 6.53
C ARG A 31 2.14 -11.14 5.37
N ARG A 32 2.86 -10.53 4.44
CA ARG A 32 3.26 -11.20 3.19
C ARG A 32 4.65 -10.74 2.75
N LEU A 33 5.44 -11.69 2.27
CA LEU A 33 6.64 -11.40 1.50
C LEU A 33 6.21 -11.11 0.07
N LEU A 34 6.53 -9.91 -0.42
CA LEU A 34 6.47 -9.60 -1.83
C LEU A 34 7.87 -9.77 -2.42
N ARG A 35 7.98 -10.58 -3.48
CA ARG A 35 9.21 -10.71 -4.26
C ARG A 35 9.32 -9.53 -5.23
N LYS A 36 10.51 -9.30 -5.77
CA LYS A 36 10.70 -8.36 -6.88
C LYS A 36 9.62 -8.55 -7.97
N ASP A 37 9.04 -7.43 -8.39
CA ASP A 37 7.95 -7.31 -9.37
C ASP A 37 6.59 -7.88 -8.94
N ASP A 38 6.45 -8.42 -7.73
CA ASP A 38 5.13 -8.76 -7.16
C ASP A 38 4.26 -7.51 -7.03
N VAL A 39 2.97 -7.71 -7.29
CA VAL A 39 1.93 -6.70 -7.15
C VAL A 39 0.90 -7.14 -6.11
N TYR A 40 0.52 -6.23 -5.23
CA TYR A 40 -0.51 -6.44 -4.23
C TYR A 40 -1.55 -5.33 -4.27
N ALA A 41 -2.75 -5.66 -4.75
CA ALA A 41 -3.89 -4.76 -4.80
C ALA A 41 -4.62 -4.74 -3.45
N ILE A 42 -4.91 -3.55 -2.94
CA ILE A 42 -5.59 -3.36 -1.65
C ILE A 42 -7.05 -2.98 -1.94
N PRO A 43 -8.01 -3.92 -1.75
CA PRO A 43 -9.41 -3.71 -2.13
C PRO A 43 -10.13 -2.67 -1.26
N GLU A 44 -9.77 -2.56 0.02
CA GLU A 44 -10.29 -1.59 0.98
C GLU A 44 -9.12 -1.02 1.77
N SER A 45 -8.78 0.25 1.55
CA SER A 45 -7.61 0.89 2.18
C SER A 45 -7.97 1.75 3.41
N GLU A 46 -9.27 1.98 3.65
CA GLU A 46 -9.75 2.78 4.77
C GLU A 46 -9.42 2.12 6.11
N GLY A 47 -8.89 2.92 7.04
CA GLY A 47 -8.45 2.43 8.35
C GLY A 47 -7.21 1.52 8.31
N LEU A 48 -6.64 1.24 7.13
CA LEU A 48 -5.44 0.42 7.01
C LEU A 48 -4.17 1.23 7.23
N THR A 49 -3.23 0.56 7.87
CA THR A 49 -1.85 1.00 8.01
C THR A 49 -0.92 -0.04 7.44
N LEU A 50 0.07 0.39 6.65
CA LEU A 50 1.09 -0.41 6.02
C LEU A 50 2.43 -0.22 6.72
N SER A 51 3.06 -1.31 7.13
CA SER A 51 4.48 -1.32 7.53
C SER A 51 5.28 -2.11 6.51
N VAL A 52 6.49 -1.63 6.18
CA VAL A 52 7.36 -2.22 5.15
C VAL A 52 8.75 -2.41 5.72
N SER A 53 9.35 -3.60 5.55
CA SER A 53 10.72 -3.88 6.03
C SER A 53 11.81 -3.19 5.22
N ASN A 54 11.54 -2.97 3.92
CA ASN A 54 12.40 -2.23 3.01
C ASN A 54 11.57 -1.19 2.25
N ALA A 55 11.32 -0.05 2.89
CA ALA A 55 10.47 1.01 2.34
C ALA A 55 10.99 1.56 1.00
N GLY A 56 12.32 1.63 0.81
CA GLY A 56 12.93 2.05 -0.45
C GLY A 56 12.72 1.07 -1.61
N ALA A 57 12.28 -0.16 -1.32
CA ALA A 57 11.99 -1.19 -2.31
C ALA A 57 10.49 -1.37 -2.59
N LEU A 58 9.62 -0.48 -2.12
CA LEU A 58 8.19 -0.56 -2.36
C LEU A 58 7.67 0.71 -3.06
N GLU A 59 7.02 0.51 -4.20
CA GLU A 59 6.30 1.54 -4.93
C GLU A 59 4.82 1.48 -4.56
N VAL A 60 4.20 2.62 -4.33
CA VAL A 60 2.77 2.73 -4.05
C VAL A 60 2.12 3.49 -5.18
N TYR A 61 1.02 2.93 -5.69
CA TYR A 61 0.20 3.53 -6.73
C TYR A 61 -1.18 3.80 -6.17
N VAL A 62 -1.69 5.00 -6.43
CA VAL A 62 -3.05 5.41 -6.06
C VAL A 62 -3.80 5.81 -7.31
N ASP A 63 -4.91 5.13 -7.59
CA ASP A 63 -5.72 5.31 -8.80
C ASP A 63 -4.86 5.25 -10.09
N GLY A 64 -3.84 4.36 -10.10
CA GLY A 64 -2.91 4.19 -11.22
C GLY A 64 -1.74 5.17 -11.27
N ALA A 65 -1.74 6.23 -10.45
CA ALA A 65 -0.62 7.18 -10.36
C ALA A 65 0.37 6.80 -9.26
N ARG A 66 1.67 6.85 -9.55
CA ARG A 66 2.71 6.58 -8.54
C ARG A 66 2.70 7.67 -7.47
N ALA A 67 2.49 7.29 -6.22
CA ALA A 67 2.60 8.19 -5.07
C ALA A 67 4.07 8.62 -4.87
N PRO A 68 4.33 9.77 -4.24
CA PRO A 68 5.67 10.17 -3.85
C PRO A 68 6.36 9.08 -3.04
N SER A 69 7.68 8.95 -3.20
CA SER A 69 8.46 7.98 -2.44
C SER A 69 8.21 8.18 -0.95
N LEU A 70 7.84 7.10 -0.27
CA LEU A 70 7.59 7.09 1.17
C LEU A 70 8.96 7.19 1.85
N SER A 71 9.43 8.43 2.00
CA SER A 71 10.75 8.67 2.57
C SER A 71 10.74 8.23 4.03
N THR A 72 11.63 7.28 4.33
CA THR A 72 11.94 6.73 5.65
C THR A 72 10.96 5.67 6.15
N GLY A 73 11.49 4.49 6.47
CA GLY A 73 10.72 3.35 6.96
C GLY A 73 9.82 3.70 8.16
N GLY A 74 8.64 3.09 8.20
CA GLY A 74 7.64 3.38 9.22
C GLY A 74 6.29 2.75 8.88
N THR A 75 5.27 3.12 9.68
CA THR A 75 3.87 2.72 9.47
C THR A 75 3.13 3.84 8.75
N ILE A 76 2.52 3.52 7.61
CA ILE A 76 1.94 4.47 6.65
C ILE A 76 0.43 4.26 6.62
N ARG A 77 -0.36 5.32 6.80
CA ARG A 77 -1.81 5.22 6.60
C ARG A 77 -2.13 5.14 5.11
N LEU A 78 -2.91 4.15 4.72
CA LEU A 78 -3.30 3.93 3.32
C LEU A 78 -4.53 4.74 2.92
N ASP A 79 -4.52 6.02 3.28
CA ASP A 79 -5.53 6.98 2.83
C ASP A 79 -5.13 7.48 1.43
N PRO A 80 -5.96 7.25 0.39
CA PRO A 80 -5.65 7.63 -0.98
C PRO A 80 -5.35 9.14 -1.16
N ASN A 81 -6.05 10.01 -0.45
CA ASN A 81 -5.87 11.47 -0.58
C ASN A 81 -4.54 11.90 0.04
N ARG A 82 -4.18 11.31 1.18
CA ARG A 82 -2.91 11.55 1.85
C ARG A 82 -1.73 11.07 1.03
N LEU A 83 -1.81 9.84 0.51
CA LEU A 83 -0.77 9.25 -0.33
C LEU A 83 -0.51 10.08 -1.59
N LYS A 84 -1.56 10.61 -2.25
CA LYS A 84 -1.40 11.54 -3.38
C LYS A 84 -0.65 12.83 -3.01
N SER A 85 -0.80 13.30 -1.77
CA SER A 85 -0.16 14.52 -1.28
C SER A 85 1.24 14.33 -0.68
N GLY A 86 1.68 13.08 -0.50
CA GLY A 86 2.97 12.76 0.14
C GLY A 86 3.04 13.06 1.65
N ARG A 87 1.90 13.06 2.37
CA ARG A 87 1.81 13.36 3.82
C ARG A 87 1.20 12.24 4.65
#